data_AF-A0AAW8ARE9-F1
#
_entry.id   AF-A0AAW8ARE9-F1
#
_cell.length_a   1.000
_cell.length_b   1.000
_cell.length_c   1.000
_cell.angle_alpha   90.00
_cell.angle_beta   90.00
_cell.angle_gamma   90.00
#
_symmetry.space_group_name_H-M   'P 1'
#
loop_
_entity.id
_entity.type
_entity.pdbx_description
1 polymer ?
#
loop_
_entity_poly.entity_id
_entity_poly.type
_entity_poly.pdbx_seq_one_letter_code
_entity_poly.pdbx_strand_id
1 'polypeptide(L)' 'LHDGQWSPKATQATLSNAMDVSQPNNWPRVEELFRRKIWQLKELGYAAVDDETTQQTMRELKELGYTSEPHAAVAYR' A
#
# COMPACT_ATOMS: atom_id res chain seq x y z
N LEU A 1 4.67 -6.40 7.13
CA LEU A 1 5.81 -7.11 7.74
C LEU A 1 5.75 -6.98 9.26
N HIS A 2 4.64 -7.42 9.86
CA HIS A 2 4.43 -7.22 11.30
C HIS A 2 5.42 -8.05 12.15
N ASP A 3 5.98 -9.11 11.56
CA ASP A 3 6.94 -10.06 12.14
C ASP A 3 8.32 -10.00 11.46
N GLY A 4 8.54 -9.04 10.54
CA GLY A 4 9.76 -8.93 9.75
C GLY A 4 9.97 -10.05 8.72
N GLN A 5 8.99 -10.95 8.53
CA GLN A 5 9.08 -12.03 7.57
C GLN A 5 8.23 -11.75 6.33
N TRP A 6 8.84 -11.89 5.17
CA TRP A 6 8.13 -11.85 3.90
C TRP A 6 7.48 -13.21 3.62
N SER A 7 6.15 -13.27 3.75
CA SER A 7 5.34 -14.45 3.43
C SER A 7 4.19 -14.05 2.51
N PRO A 8 4.38 -14.10 1.19
CA PRO A 8 3.39 -13.61 0.24
C PRO A 8 2.13 -14.48 0.26
N LYS A 9 0.98 -13.81 0.21
CA LYS A 9 -0.35 -14.45 0.26
C LYS A 9 -0.95 -14.57 -1.14
N ALA A 10 -2.12 -15.18 -1.24
CA ALA A 10 -2.93 -15.05 -2.46
C ALA A 10 -3.31 -13.57 -2.67
N THR A 11 -3.34 -13.13 -3.92
CA THR A 11 -3.86 -11.81 -4.28
C THR A 11 -5.34 -11.74 -3.94
N GLN A 12 -5.75 -10.65 -3.31
CA GLN A 12 -7.14 -10.35 -3.00
C GLN A 12 -7.60 -9.20 -3.90
N ALA A 13 -8.83 -9.27 -4.39
CA ALA A 13 -9.40 -8.20 -5.21
C ALA A 13 -9.77 -7.00 -4.35
N THR A 14 -9.43 -5.79 -4.79
CA THR A 14 -9.83 -4.52 -4.16
C THR A 14 -10.35 -3.52 -5.19
N LEU A 15 -10.89 -2.39 -4.73
CA LEU A 15 -11.27 -1.27 -5.61
C LEU A 15 -10.06 -0.66 -6.32
N SER A 16 -8.90 -0.70 -5.67
CA SER A 16 -7.61 -0.26 -6.22
C SER A 16 -6.89 -1.42 -6.91
N ASN A 17 -7.52 -2.00 -7.93
CA ASN A 17 -7.11 -3.27 -8.53
C ASN A 17 -5.66 -3.31 -9.06
N ALA A 18 -5.04 -2.18 -9.43
CA ALA A 18 -3.65 -2.14 -9.84
C ALA A 18 -2.67 -2.39 -8.67
N MET A 19 -3.15 -2.27 -7.43
CA MET A 19 -2.42 -2.58 -6.19
C MET A 19 -2.75 -3.96 -5.62
N ASP A 20 -3.54 -4.78 -6.34
CA ASP A 20 -3.81 -6.18 -6.00
C ASP A 20 -2.56 -7.04 -6.29
N VAL A 21 -1.49 -6.80 -5.53
CA VAL A 21 -0.16 -7.37 -5.73
C VAL A 21 0.32 -8.01 -4.44
N SER A 22 0.30 -9.34 -4.37
CA SER A 22 0.81 -10.07 -3.21
C SER A 22 2.33 -10.32 -3.24
N GLN A 23 2.96 -10.16 -4.41
CA GLN A 23 4.39 -10.34 -4.63
C GLN A 23 4.98 -9.18 -5.45
N PRO A 24 5.24 -8.01 -4.82
CA PRO A 24 5.90 -6.89 -5.49
C PRO A 24 7.28 -7.29 -6.04
N ASN A 25 7.45 -7.22 -7.36
CA ASN A 25 8.70 -7.60 -8.04
C ASN A 25 9.92 -6.75 -7.65
N ASN A 26 9.71 -5.56 -7.07
CA ASN A 26 10.76 -4.67 -6.59
C ASN A 26 11.17 -4.92 -5.14
N TRP A 27 10.46 -5.78 -4.39
CA TRP A 27 10.79 -6.03 -2.99
C TRP A 27 12.23 -6.51 -2.75
N PRO A 28 12.78 -7.46 -3.54
CA PRO A 28 14.18 -7.86 -3.38
C PRO A 28 15.17 -6.69 -3.56
N ARG A 29 14.80 -5.67 -4.35
CA ARG A 29 15.61 -4.45 -4.51
C ARG A 29 15.53 -3.55 -3.28
N VAL A 30 14.38 -3.47 -2.62
CA VAL A 30 14.20 -2.75 -1.36
C VAL A 30 15.05 -3.40 -0.25
N GLU A 31 14.99 -4.72 -0.11
CA GLU A 31 15.80 -5.46 0.87
C GLU A 31 17.30 -5.23 0.66
N GLU A 32 17.78 -5.33 -0.57
CA GLU A 32 19.19 -5.10 -0.91
C GLU A 32 19.62 -3.64 -0.63
N LEU A 33 18.75 -2.66 -0.91
CA LEU A 33 19.04 -1.26 -0.62
C LEU A 33 19.19 -1.01 0.89
N PHE A 34 18.27 -1.52 1.70
CA PHE A 34 18.33 -1.39 3.16
C PHE A 34 19.58 -2.06 3.74
N ARG A 35 19.92 -3.26 3.24
CA ARG A 35 21.14 -3.98 3.63
C ARG A 35 22.41 -3.17 3.33
N ARG A 36 22.53 -2.61 2.12
CA ARG A 36 23.72 -1.81 1.72
C ARG A 36 23.85 -0.51 2.49
N LYS A 37 22.73 0.08 2.89
CA LYS A 37 22.68 1.36 3.62
C LYS A 37 22.73 1.20 5.14
N ILE A 38 22.73 -0.05 5.63
CA ILE A 38 22.69 -0.35 7.08
C ILE A 38 21.43 0.28 7.73
N TRP A 39 20.33 0.32 6.96
CA TRP A 39 19.04 0.77 7.45
C TRP A 39 18.25 -0.39 8.02
N GLN A 40 17.36 -0.11 8.96
CA GLN A 40 16.52 -1.16 9.54
C GLN A 40 15.20 -1.21 8.77
N LEU A 41 14.82 -2.37 8.24
CA LEU A 41 13.55 -2.52 7.49
C LEU A 41 12.32 -2.09 8.32
N LYS A 42 12.40 -2.14 9.66
CA LYS A 42 11.35 -1.66 10.56
C LYS A 42 11.11 -0.15 10.50
N GLU A 43 12.05 0.61 9.94
CA GLU A 43 11.93 2.06 9.73
C GLU A 43 11.13 2.38 8.46
N LEU A 44 10.86 1.40 7.60
CA LEU A 44 10.00 1.57 6.43
C LEU A 44 8.53 1.65 6.87
N GLY A 45 7.94 2.84 6.70
CA GLY A 45 6.51 3.04 6.92
C GLY A 45 5.66 2.26 5.93
N TYR A 46 4.55 1.70 6.42
CA TYR A 46 3.52 1.08 5.59
C TYR A 46 2.16 1.24 6.27
N ALA A 47 1.10 1.25 5.48
CA ALA A 47 -0.28 1.25 5.94
C ALA A 47 -1.11 0.33 5.05
N ALA A 48 -2.28 -0.07 5.55
CA ALA A 48 -3.28 -0.81 4.79
C ALA A 48 -4.61 -0.06 4.91
N VAL A 49 -5.32 0.03 3.80
CA VAL A 49 -6.62 0.69 3.71
C VAL A 49 -7.58 -0.32 3.07
N ASP A 50 -8.76 -0.47 3.64
CA ASP A 50 -9.79 -1.35 3.10
C ASP A 50 -10.70 -0.62 2.09
N ASP A 51 -11.52 -1.39 1.38
CA ASP A 51 -12.43 -0.85 0.36
C ASP A 51 -13.47 0.10 0.95
N GLU A 52 -13.94 -0.15 2.19
CA GLU A 52 -14.90 0.73 2.87
C GLU A 52 -14.28 2.11 3.12
N THR A 53 -13.08 2.16 3.68
CA THR A 53 -12.33 3.40 3.91
C THR A 53 -11.98 4.08 2.59
N THR A 54 -11.63 3.31 1.56
CA THR A 54 -11.34 3.84 0.21
C THR A 54 -12.56 4.55 -0.38
N GLN A 55 -13.74 3.92 -0.34
CA GLN A 55 -14.99 4.53 -0.83
C GLN A 55 -15.35 5.79 -0.05
N GLN A 56 -15.23 5.75 1.28
CA GLN A 56 -15.52 6.89 2.13
C GLN A 56 -14.59 8.07 1.80
N THR A 57 -13.30 7.79 1.61
CA THR A 57 -12.30 8.80 1.23
C THR A 57 -12.59 9.42 -0.14
N MET A 58 -13.03 8.63 -1.12
CA MET A 58 -13.46 9.15 -2.42
C MET A 58 -14.65 10.12 -2.30
N ARG A 59 -15.61 9.83 -1.41
CA ARG A 59 -16.76 10.70 -1.15
C ARG A 59 -16.33 12.01 -0.47
N GLU A 60 -15.49 11.93 0.55
CA GLU A 60 -14.94 13.10 1.24
C GLU A 60 -14.16 14.01 0.28
N LEU A 61 -13.28 13.43 -0.53
CA LEU A 61 -12.54 14.20 -1.54
C LEU A 61 -13.49 14.87 -2.53
N LYS A 62 -14.56 14.19 -2.93
CA LYS A 62 -15.58 14.74 -3.83
C LYS A 62 -16.32 15.93 -3.21
N GLU A 63 -16.65 15.86 -1.91
CA GLU A 63 -17.26 16.96 -1.16
C GLU A 63 -16.33 18.18 -1.07
N LEU A 64 -15.01 17.96 -1.05
CA LEU A 64 -13.99 19.01 -1.15
C LEU A 64 -13.78 19.54 -2.58
N GLY A 65 -14.54 19.05 -3.56
CA GLY A 65 -14.43 19.46 -4.96
C GLY A 65 -13.38 18.69 -5.77
N TYR A 66 -12.74 17.66 -5.19
CA TYR A 66 -11.74 16.84 -5.85
C TYR A 66 -12.29 15.47 -6.25
N THR A 67 -12.33 15.16 -7.54
CA THR A 67 -12.78 13.83 -7.99
C THR A 67 -11.59 12.88 -8.00
N SER A 68 -11.53 11.98 -7.03
CA SER A 68 -10.46 10.98 -6.90
C SER A 68 -10.85 9.63 -7.49
N GLU A 69 -9.84 8.89 -7.93
CA GLU A 69 -9.90 7.45 -8.20
C GLU A 69 -9.42 6.66 -6.95
N PRO A 70 -9.67 5.33 -6.84
CA PRO A 70 -9.46 4.58 -5.61
C PRO A 70 -7.98 4.46 -5.18
N HIS A 71 -7.01 4.44 -6.10
CA HIS A 71 -5.59 4.31 -5.74
C HIS A 71 -5.07 5.56 -5.02
N ALA A 72 -5.45 6.75 -5.49
CA ALA A 72 -5.15 8.03 -4.85
C ALA A 72 -5.93 8.20 -3.54
N ALA A 73 -7.14 7.66 -3.45
CA ALA A 73 -7.90 7.66 -2.20
C ALA A 73 -7.23 6.78 -1.12
N VAL A 74 -6.64 5.64 -1.50
CA VAL A 74 -5.79 4.84 -0.60
C VAL A 74 -4.57 5.64 -0.14
N ALA A 75 -3.89 6.35 -1.05
CA ALA A 75 -2.69 7.13 -0.71
C ALA A 75 -2.96 8.40 0.12
N TYR A 76 -4.19 8.91 0.11
CA TYR A 76 -4.59 10.07 0.91
C TYR A 76 -4.70 9.76 2.41
N ARG A 77 -4.85 8.48 2.77
CA ARG A 77 -4.94 7.99 4.15
C ARG A 77 -3.59 7.57 4.71
#